data_AF-A0A7L3ABT6-F1
#
_entry.id   AF-A0A7L3ABT6-F1
#
_cell.length_a   1.000
_cell.length_b   1.000
_cell.length_c   1.000
_cell.angle_alpha   90.00
_cell.angle_beta   90.00
_cell.angle_gamma   90.00
#
_symmetry.space_group_name_H-M   'P 1'
#
loop_
_entity.id
_entity.type
_entity.pdbx_description
1 polymer ?
#
loop_
_entity_poly.entity_id
_entity_poly.type
_entity_poly.pdbx_seq_one_letter_code
_entity_poly.pdbx_strand_id
1 'polypeptide(L)' 'HFLSPAVASGRAQVQQESFLETNEGTGINITCSHPKKLSGDYIHFYRQLPGQAPEFLALTARGSK' A
#
# COMPACT_ATOMS: atom_id res chain seq x y z
N HIS A 1 -17.19 29.80 -9.97
CA HIS A 1 -16.56 28.79 -9.11
C HIS A 1 -16.79 27.43 -9.73
N PHE A 2 -15.80 26.87 -10.42
CA PHE A 2 -15.88 25.51 -10.97
C PHE A 2 -15.56 24.52 -9.86
N LEU A 3 -16.54 23.73 -9.44
CA LEU A 3 -16.34 22.59 -8.55
C LEU A 3 -15.99 21.39 -9.43
N SER A 4 -14.71 21.01 -9.48
CA SER A 4 -14.28 19.75 -10.08
C SER A 4 -14.72 18.58 -9.19
N PRO A 5 -15.34 17.53 -9.75
CA PRO A 5 -15.69 16.35 -8.96
C PRO A 5 -14.40 15.61 -8.57
N ALA A 6 -14.26 15.30 -7.29
CA ALA A 6 -13.20 14.42 -6.82
C ALA A 6 -13.41 13.04 -7.45
N VAL A 7 -12.44 12.58 -8.23
CA VAL A 7 -12.43 11.24 -8.82
C VAL A 7 -12.47 10.24 -7.67
N ALA A 8 -13.58 9.52 -7.51
CA ALA A 8 -13.67 8.39 -6.61
C ALA A 8 -12.78 7.27 -7.15
N SER A 9 -11.50 7.31 -6.78
CA SER A 9 -10.60 6.17 -6.93
C SER A 9 -11.21 5.03 -6.14
N GLY A 10 -11.58 3.94 -6.82
CA GLY A 10 -12.05 2.69 -6.20
C GLY A 10 -10.92 2.09 -5.37
N ARG A 11 -10.70 2.64 -4.17
CA ARG A 11 -9.69 2.12 -3.24
C ARG A 11 -10.21 0.79 -2.72
N ALA A 12 -9.43 -0.26 -2.93
CA ALA A 12 -9.60 -1.47 -2.13
C ALA A 12 -9.63 -1.06 -0.66
N GLN A 13 -10.64 -1.52 0.09
CA GLN A 13 -10.75 -1.28 1.54
C GLN A 13 -9.65 -2.09 2.23
N VAL A 14 -8.44 -1.52 2.29
CA VAL A 14 -7.31 -2.12 3.00
C VAL A 14 -7.32 -1.56 4.42
N GLN A 15 -7.52 -2.44 5.40
CA GLN A 15 -7.37 -2.12 6.81
C GLN A 15 -5.86 -2.20 7.13
N GLN A 16 -5.22 -1.06 7.35
CA GLN A 16 -3.83 -0.97 7.82
C GLN A 16 -3.76 0.13 8.89
N GLU A 17 -2.82 0.01 9.85
CA GLU A 17 -2.52 1.10 10.75
C GLU A 17 -2.04 2.32 9.94
N SER A 18 -2.68 3.46 10.17
CA SER A 18 -2.47 4.68 9.39
C SER A 18 -1.14 5.36 9.66
N PHE A 19 -0.51 5.04 10.79
CA PHE A 19 0.70 5.67 11.28
C PHE A 19 1.44 4.74 12.24
N LEU A 20 2.77 4.74 12.17
CA LEU A 20 3.65 4.00 13.04
C LEU A 20 4.92 4.82 13.28
N GLU A 21 5.33 4.99 14.53
CA GLU A 21 6.64 5.56 14.89
C GLU A 21 7.55 4.47 15.45
N THR A 22 8.80 4.47 15.02
CA THR A 22 9.83 3.55 15.52
C THR A 22 11.16 4.25 15.68
N ASN A 23 12.03 3.66 16.51
CA ASN A 23 13.42 4.09 16.61
C ASN A 23 14.24 3.65 15.38
N GLU A 24 15.31 4.38 15.09
CA GLU A 24 16.25 4.01 14.03
C GLU A 24 16.86 2.63 14.28
N GLY A 25 16.97 1.82 13.22
CA GLY A 25 17.46 0.44 13.29
C GLY A 25 16.41 -0.60 13.69
N THR A 26 15.20 -0.19 14.10
CA THR A 26 14.09 -1.11 14.36
C THR A 26 13.40 -1.53 13.07
N GLY A 27 13.29 -2.84 12.83
CA GLY A 27 12.53 -3.39 11.70
C GLY A 27 11.02 -3.21 11.90
N ILE A 28 10.30 -2.92 10.81
CA ILE A 28 8.83 -2.76 10.81
C ILE A 28 8.15 -3.76 9.90
N ASN A 29 6.93 -4.15 10.27
CA ASN A 29 6.09 -5.04 9.46
C ASN A 29 4.89 -4.27 8.89
N ILE A 30 4.87 -4.09 7.57
CA ILE A 30 3.76 -3.45 6.85
C ILE A 30 2.82 -4.55 6.35
N THR A 31 1.62 -4.62 6.91
CA THR A 31 0.63 -5.66 6.58
C THR A 31 -0.44 -5.15 5.63
N CYS A 32 -0.87 -5.99 4.70
CA CYS A 32 -1.93 -5.67 3.74
C CYS A 32 -2.96 -6.81 3.68
N SER A 33 -4.13 -6.56 4.26
CA SER A 33 -5.30 -7.44 4.21
C SER A 33 -6.11 -7.12 2.95
N HIS A 34 -5.97 -7.96 1.91
CA HIS A 34 -6.85 -7.89 0.73
C HIS A 34 -7.68 -9.19 0.68
N PRO A 35 -8.97 -9.12 1.04
CA PRO A 35 -9.78 -10.31 1.32
C PRO A 35 -10.16 -11.11 0.06
N LYS A 36 -10.00 -10.54 -1.13
CA LYS A 36 -10.31 -11.19 -2.41
C LYS A 36 -9.05 -11.59 -3.20
N LYS A 37 -7.88 -11.73 -2.54
CA LYS A 37 -6.61 -12.07 -3.23
C LYS A 37 -6.75 -13.45 -3.86
N LEU A 38 -6.53 -13.53 -5.17
CA LEU A 38 -6.44 -14.78 -5.90
C LEU A 38 -4.99 -15.28 -5.94
N SER A 39 -4.80 -16.57 -6.17
CA SER A 39 -3.47 -17.11 -6.47
C SER A 39 -2.96 -16.49 -7.76
N GLY A 40 -1.73 -15.99 -7.76
CA GLY A 40 -1.15 -15.25 -8.89
C GLY A 40 -1.27 -13.73 -8.78
N ASP A 41 -2.00 -13.20 -7.78
CA ASP A 41 -2.00 -11.76 -7.53
C ASP A 41 -0.64 -11.28 -7.01
N TYR A 42 -0.19 -10.17 -7.59
CA TYR A 42 1.02 -9.46 -7.17
C TYR A 42 0.65 -8.22 -6.37
N ILE A 43 1.19 -8.12 -5.16
CA ILE A 43 1.05 -6.95 -4.30
C ILE A 43 2.34 -6.17 -4.39
N HIS A 44 2.23 -4.93 -4.88
CA HIS A 44 3.34 -4.02 -4.98
C HIS A 44 3.34 -3.08 -3.77
N PHE A 45 4.48 -2.91 -3.14
CA PHE A 45 4.72 -1.95 -2.06
C PHE A 45 5.51 -0.78 -2.62
N TYR A 46 5.00 0.43 -2.37
CA TYR A 46 5.66 1.68 -2.75
C TYR A 46 5.86 2.55 -1.52
N ARG A 47 6.95 3.31 -1.50
CA ARG A 47 7.23 4.37 -0.53
C ARG A 47 7.11 5.71 -1.21
N GLN A 48 6.46 6.66 -0.54
CA GLN A 48 6.44 8.05 -0.98
C GLN A 48 6.89 8.95 0.16
N LEU A 49 8.01 9.64 -0.04
CA LEU A 49 8.46 10.71 0.84
C LEU A 49 7.80 12.04 0.44
N PRO A 50 7.63 12.99 1.37
CA PRO A 50 7.08 14.31 1.04
C PRO A 50 7.82 14.96 -0.14
N GLY A 51 7.07 15.37 -1.17
CA GLY A 51 7.61 16.03 -2.37
C GLY A 51 8.27 15.09 -3.40
N GLN A 52 8.26 13.77 -3.18
CA GLN A 52 8.88 12.80 -4.10
C GLN A 52 7.83 11.94 -4.83
N ALA A 53 8.24 11.39 -5.97
CA ALA A 53 7.46 10.38 -6.67
C ALA A 53 7.47 9.06 -5.88
N PRO A 54 6.45 8.20 -6.05
CA PRO A 54 6.46 6.86 -5.45
C PRO A 54 7.67 6.04 -5.91
N GLU A 55 8.36 5.44 -4.95
CA GLU A 55 9.49 4.55 -5.15
C GLU A 55 9.07 3.10 -4.89
N PHE A 56 9.38 2.20 -5.82
CA PHE A 56 9.09 0.79 -5.64
C PHE A 56 9.98 0.18 -4.56
N LEU A 57 9.37 -0.50 -3.59
CA LEU A 57 10.08 -1.17 -2.50
C LEU A 57 10.17 -2.68 -2.71
N ALA A 58 9.02 -3.31 -2.97
CA ALA A 58 8.91 -4.76 -2.98
C ALA A 58 7.68 -5.24 -3.73
N LEU A 59 7.76 -6.48 -4.21
CA LEU A 59 6.64 -7.23 -4.76
C LEU A 59 6.48 -8.52 -3.97
N THR A 60 5.27 -8.78 -3.51
CA THR A 60 4.92 -10.06 -2.90
C THR A 60 3.91 -10.78 -3.77
N ALA A 61 4.18 -12.05 -4.05
CA ALA A 61 3.29 -12.93 -4.77
C ALA A 61 2.77 -13.99 -3.81
N ARG A 62 1.49 -14.36 -3.92
CA ARG A 62 1.02 -15.58 -3.27
C ARG A 62 1.54 -16.76 -4.09
N GLY A 63 2.51 -17.49 -3.54
CA GLY A 63 3.00 -18.73 -4.14
C GLY A 63 1.85 -19.70 -4.41
N SER A 64 1.83 -20.28 -5.62
CA SER A 64 1.09 -21.51 -5.86
C SER A 64 1.71 -22.62 -5.01
N LYS A 65 0.88 -23.28 -4.20
CA LYS A 65 1.25 -24.45 -3.41
C LYS A 65 1.89 -25.52 -4.30
#